data_AF-A0A497FHG4-F1
#
_entry.id   AF-A0A497FHG4-F1
#
_cell.length_a   1.000
_cell.length_b   1.000
_cell.length_c   1.000
_cell.angle_alpha   90.00
_cell.angle_beta   90.00
_cell.angle_gamma   90.00
#
_symmetry.space_group_name_H-M   'P 1'
#
loop_
_entity.id
_entity.type
_entity.pdbx_description
1 polymer ?
#
loop_
_entity_poly.entity_id
_entity_poly.type
_entity_poly.pdbx_seq_one_letter_code
_entity_poly.pdbx_strand_id
1 'polypeptide(L)'
;MLIGHTAHGKTYNAVRIALNLANKKKRVLYIDNESGSLDEWEELKNQGKITKEIDKNIILVTPSNFLEFKDYALNFQDKVHAIIIDPFSLNMEARITAREQYLKVGKVWRGEKEIPIEDTNTFHLTGFDYQLPNEWQMEVLRGLAKGKVHFIVTELIPTKVIEEIRGKERSYNIDKILTETDETRLPKRLKELFDFFGYFDRVILCEREIRNGRRKYYGVIIKWRGKDLSGIRVDNVYEFLLKNTKLLR
;
A
#
# COMPACT_ATOMS: atom_id res chain seq x y z
N MET A 1 -7.07 -3.07 1.23
CA MET A 1 -6.07 -2.66 0.23
C MET A 1 -6.77 -1.90 -0.88
N LEU A 2 -6.25 -0.71 -1.22
CA LEU A 2 -6.68 0.11 -2.36
C LEU A 2 -5.58 0.06 -3.42
N ILE A 3 -5.89 -0.42 -4.61
CA ILE A 3 -4.88 -0.65 -5.66
C ILE A 3 -5.20 0.14 -6.91
N GLY A 4 -4.24 0.32 -7.82
CA GLY A 4 -4.47 0.98 -9.10
C GLY A 4 -3.32 1.88 -9.51
N HIS A 5 -3.45 2.53 -10.68
CA HIS A 5 -2.41 3.39 -11.22
C HIS A 5 -2.26 4.72 -10.45
N THR A 6 -1.19 5.46 -10.74
CA THR A 6 -1.01 6.86 -10.32
C THR A 6 -2.23 7.69 -10.71
N ALA A 7 -2.67 8.56 -9.79
CA ALA A 7 -3.82 9.44 -9.97
C ALA A 7 -5.17 8.74 -10.24
N HIS A 8 -5.35 7.49 -9.79
CA HIS A 8 -6.63 6.77 -9.81
C HIS A 8 -7.37 6.84 -8.46
N GLY A 9 -7.07 7.83 -7.62
CA GLY A 9 -7.85 8.13 -6.42
C GLY A 9 -7.55 7.26 -5.20
N LYS A 10 -6.44 6.50 -5.18
CA LYS A 10 -6.03 5.71 -3.99
C LYS A 10 -5.80 6.61 -2.77
N THR A 11 -4.87 7.56 -2.89
CA THR A 11 -4.54 8.58 -1.88
C THR A 11 -5.76 9.42 -1.52
N TYR A 12 -6.53 9.89 -2.51
CA TYR A 12 -7.80 10.58 -2.29
C TYR A 12 -8.72 9.79 -1.35
N ASN A 13 -8.97 8.51 -1.64
CA ASN A 13 -9.82 7.67 -0.80
C ASN A 13 -9.20 7.45 0.59
N ALA A 14 -7.89 7.18 0.68
CA ALA A 14 -7.18 6.99 1.94
C ALA A 14 -7.31 8.21 2.87
N VAL A 15 -7.03 9.42 2.36
CA VAL A 15 -7.16 10.69 3.09
C VAL A 15 -8.61 10.92 3.53
N ARG A 16 -9.60 10.69 2.65
CA ARG A 16 -11.02 10.86 3.02
C ARG A 16 -11.46 9.84 4.09
N ILE A 17 -10.93 8.61 4.08
CA ILE A 17 -11.19 7.64 5.16
C ILE A 17 -10.62 8.15 6.48
N ALA A 18 -9.36 8.60 6.51
CA ALA A 18 -8.73 9.14 7.72
C ALA A 18 -9.53 10.33 8.28
N LEU A 19 -9.89 11.29 7.43
CA LEU A 19 -10.67 12.46 7.83
C LEU A 19 -12.02 12.06 8.45
N ASN A 20 -12.75 11.13 7.84
CA ASN A 20 -14.05 10.70 8.35
C ASN A 20 -13.95 9.92 9.67
N LEU A 21 -12.89 9.13 9.86
CA LEU A 21 -12.62 8.47 11.14
C LEU A 21 -12.28 9.50 12.22
N ALA A 22 -11.42 10.46 11.92
CA ALA A 22 -11.05 11.55 12.81
C ALA A 22 -12.26 12.42 13.21
N ASN A 23 -13.18 12.70 12.27
CA ASN A 23 -14.46 13.36 12.53
C ASN A 23 -15.34 12.62 13.54
N LYS A 24 -15.15 11.30 13.70
CA LYS A 24 -15.83 10.47 14.69
C LYS A 24 -14.97 10.21 15.92
N LYS A 25 -13.97 11.07 16.18
CA LYS A 25 -13.04 11.00 17.32
C LYS A 25 -12.23 9.71 17.37
N LYS A 26 -12.08 9.03 16.23
CA LYS A 26 -11.21 7.86 16.11
C LYS A 26 -9.81 8.34 15.77
N ARG A 27 -8.84 8.02 16.63
CA ARG A 27 -7.42 8.25 16.35
C ARG A 27 -6.95 7.41 15.16
N VAL A 28 -6.28 8.04 14.21
CA VAL A 28 -5.73 7.43 12.98
C VAL A 28 -4.25 7.76 12.90
N LEU A 29 -3.43 6.74 12.62
CA LEU A 29 -2.06 6.95 12.14
C LEU A 29 -2.08 6.91 10.61
N TYR A 30 -1.62 7.98 9.98
CA TYR A 30 -1.41 8.06 8.54
C TYR A 30 0.09 8.08 8.26
N ILE A 31 0.59 7.02 7.66
CA ILE A 31 1.98 6.88 7.24
C ILE A 31 2.04 7.20 5.74
N ASP A 32 2.62 8.33 5.40
CA ASP A 32 2.83 8.76 4.02
C ASP A 32 4.28 8.49 3.61
N ASN A 33 4.50 7.42 2.85
CA ASN A 33 5.85 6.98 2.47
C ASN A 33 6.41 7.79 1.28
N GLU A 34 5.57 8.47 0.51
CA GLU A 34 5.99 9.21 -0.71
C GLU A 34 5.73 10.71 -0.61
N SER A 35 5.24 11.21 0.52
CA SER A 35 4.72 12.58 0.69
C SER A 35 3.61 12.95 -0.31
N GLY A 36 2.98 11.95 -0.93
CA GLY A 36 2.00 12.14 -2.00
C GLY A 36 0.63 12.60 -1.50
N SER A 37 0.37 12.50 -0.19
CA SER A 37 -0.89 12.91 0.41
C SER A 37 -0.91 14.37 0.87
N LEU A 38 0.25 15.04 0.91
CA LEU A 38 0.39 16.40 1.46
C LEU A 38 -0.53 17.41 0.76
N ASP A 39 -0.61 17.37 -0.57
CA ASP A 39 -1.49 18.26 -1.35
C ASP A 39 -2.97 18.05 -0.99
N GLU A 40 -3.40 16.81 -0.79
CA GLU A 40 -4.78 16.48 -0.40
C GLU A 40 -5.11 16.97 1.01
N TRP A 41 -4.15 16.86 1.95
CA TRP A 41 -4.28 17.40 3.30
C TRP A 41 -4.36 18.93 3.30
N GLU A 42 -3.51 19.59 2.52
CA GLU A 42 -3.51 21.05 2.39
C GLU A 42 -4.81 21.56 1.76
N GLU A 43 -5.30 20.92 0.69
CA GLU A 43 -6.57 21.26 0.07
C GLU A 43 -7.73 21.18 1.08
N LEU A 44 -7.78 20.11 1.87
CA LEU A 44 -8.80 19.93 2.91
C LEU A 44 -8.70 20.99 4.03
N LYS A 45 -7.48 21.37 4.40
CA LYS A 45 -7.24 22.45 5.37
C LYS A 45 -7.72 23.79 4.82
N ASN A 46 -7.41 24.10 3.57
CA ASN A 46 -7.84 25.33 2.89
C ASN A 46 -9.37 25.39 2.71
N GLN A 47 -10.03 24.25 2.57
CA GLN A 47 -11.49 24.14 2.57
C GLN A 47 -12.14 24.23 3.96
N GLY A 48 -11.36 24.40 5.04
CA GLY A 48 -11.86 24.44 6.41
C GLY A 48 -12.39 23.11 6.94
N LYS A 49 -12.08 21.98 6.28
CA LYS A 49 -12.55 20.65 6.69
C LYS A 49 -11.72 20.05 7.81
N ILE A 50 -10.51 20.57 8.06
CA ILE A 50 -9.63 20.15 9.15
C ILE A 50 -9.67 21.21 10.25
N THR A 51 -10.41 20.92 11.32
CA THR A 51 -10.44 21.74 12.53
C THR A 51 -9.36 21.27 13.51
N LYS A 52 -9.02 22.09 14.51
CA LYS A 52 -8.08 21.69 15.58
C LYS A 52 -8.52 20.44 16.35
N GLU A 53 -9.82 20.14 16.41
CA GLU A 53 -10.32 18.93 17.08
C GLU A 53 -10.08 17.68 16.22
N ILE A 54 -10.29 17.80 14.91
CA ILE A 54 -10.07 16.72 13.94
C ILE A 54 -8.57 16.42 13.82
N ASP A 55 -7.76 17.48 13.73
CA ASP A 55 -6.31 17.40 13.58
C ASP A 55 -5.64 16.58 14.69
N LYS A 56 -6.09 16.76 15.95
CA LYS A 56 -5.60 15.97 17.11
C LYS A 56 -5.83 14.46 17.00
N ASN A 57 -6.77 14.03 16.15
CA ASN A 57 -7.07 12.62 15.92
C ASN A 57 -6.28 12.03 14.76
N ILE A 58 -5.49 12.82 14.03
CA ILE A 58 -4.69 12.38 12.89
C ILE A 58 -3.21 12.52 13.27
N ILE A 59 -2.49 11.41 13.25
CA ILE A 59 -1.04 11.38 13.39
C ILE A 59 -0.49 11.16 11.99
N LEU A 60 -0.03 12.22 11.33
CA LEU A 60 0.61 12.14 10.02
C LEU A 60 2.13 12.00 10.20
N VAL A 61 2.72 10.96 9.62
CA VAL A 61 4.16 10.71 9.66
C VAL A 61 4.68 10.40 8.25
N THR A 62 5.90 10.83 7.98
CA THR A 62 6.62 10.56 6.73
C THR A 62 7.94 9.89 7.11
N PRO A 63 7.98 8.55 7.17
CA PRO A 63 9.19 7.84 7.58
C PRO A 63 10.32 8.07 6.58
N SER A 64 11.55 8.17 7.09
CA SER A 64 12.76 8.39 6.30
C SER A 64 13.30 7.11 5.65
N ASN A 65 12.92 5.95 6.15
CA ASN A 65 13.34 4.64 5.66
C ASN A 65 12.38 3.54 6.12
N PHE A 66 12.61 2.31 5.63
CA PHE A 66 11.75 1.16 5.93
C PHE A 66 11.72 0.76 7.41
N LEU A 67 12.82 0.93 8.15
CA LEU A 67 12.87 0.57 9.57
C LEU A 67 11.99 1.51 10.39
N GLU A 68 12.07 2.81 10.11
CA GLU A 68 11.20 3.80 10.76
C GLU A 68 9.72 3.55 10.41
N PHE A 69 9.44 3.26 9.13
CA PHE A 69 8.10 2.81 8.70
C PHE A 69 7.62 1.60 9.50
N LYS A 70 8.44 0.55 9.61
CA LYS A 70 8.13 -0.68 10.36
C LYS A 70 7.81 -0.36 11.81
N ASP A 71 8.61 0.49 12.45
CA ASP A 71 8.40 0.89 13.84
C ASP A 71 7.09 1.64 14.04
N TYR A 72 6.73 2.58 13.15
CA TYR A 72 5.42 3.23 13.19
C TYR A 72 4.29 2.21 13.03
N ALA A 73 4.37 1.35 12.00
CA ALA A 73 3.31 0.38 11.69
C ALA A 73 3.07 -0.62 12.84
N LEU A 74 4.14 -1.07 13.51
CA LEU A 74 4.03 -2.11 14.53
C LEU A 74 3.81 -1.55 15.94
N ASN A 75 4.41 -0.42 16.32
CA ASN A 75 4.36 0.11 17.69
C ASN A 75 3.16 1.03 17.97
N PHE A 76 2.33 1.31 16.97
CA PHE A 76 1.12 2.12 17.11
C PHE A 76 -0.18 1.32 17.10
N GLN A 77 -0.13 0.00 16.88
CA GLN A 77 -1.34 -0.83 16.73
C GLN A 77 -2.32 -0.72 17.91
N ASP A 78 -1.81 -0.57 19.14
CA ASP A 78 -2.64 -0.41 20.35
C ASP A 78 -2.93 1.06 20.72
N LYS A 79 -2.40 2.03 19.95
CA LYS A 79 -2.50 3.47 20.24
C LYS A 79 -3.52 4.20 19.36
N VAL A 80 -3.92 3.58 18.25
CA VAL A 80 -4.84 4.14 17.27
C VAL A 80 -5.94 3.14 16.91
N HIS A 81 -7.03 3.62 16.33
CA HIS A 81 -8.12 2.77 15.87
C HIS A 81 -7.86 2.24 14.46
N ALA A 82 -7.15 3.02 13.65
CA ALA A 82 -6.78 2.64 12.30
C ALA A 82 -5.38 3.13 11.92
N ILE A 83 -4.67 2.32 11.13
CA ILE A 83 -3.42 2.69 10.47
C ILE A 83 -3.70 2.77 8.97
N ILE A 84 -3.30 3.87 8.33
CA ILE A 84 -3.33 4.04 6.89
C ILE A 84 -1.89 4.15 6.39
N ILE A 85 -1.53 3.37 5.37
CA ILE A 85 -0.19 3.36 4.78
C ILE A 85 -0.30 3.68 3.30
N ASP A 86 0.32 4.77 2.87
CA ASP A 86 0.14 5.34 1.53
C ASP A 86 1.47 5.81 0.92
N PRO A 87 2.00 5.12 -0.11
CA PRO A 87 1.75 3.72 -0.46
C PRO A 87 2.45 2.74 0.47
N PHE A 88 2.08 1.47 0.38
CA PHE A 88 2.73 0.41 1.16
C PHE A 88 4.15 0.14 0.70
N SER A 89 4.42 0.15 -0.62
CA SER A 89 5.74 0.14 -1.29
C SER A 89 6.80 -0.80 -0.67
N LEU A 90 6.35 -1.90 -0.05
CA LEU A 90 7.15 -2.69 0.88
C LEU A 90 8.47 -3.17 0.29
N ASN A 91 8.41 -3.68 -0.95
CA ASN A 91 9.52 -4.39 -1.56
C ASN A 91 10.65 -3.43 -1.94
N MET A 92 10.31 -2.27 -2.52
CA MET A 92 11.31 -1.30 -2.96
C MET A 92 11.96 -0.62 -1.75
N GLU A 93 11.17 -0.13 -0.81
CA GLU A 93 11.67 0.58 0.37
C GLU A 93 12.53 -0.30 1.27
N ALA A 94 12.13 -1.55 1.50
CA ALA A 94 12.92 -2.49 2.28
C ALA A 94 14.29 -2.75 1.64
N ARG A 95 14.33 -2.92 0.31
CA ARG A 95 15.57 -3.16 -0.44
C ARG A 95 16.49 -1.94 -0.43
N ILE A 96 15.95 -0.74 -0.61
CA ILE A 96 16.72 0.51 -0.53
C ILE A 96 17.34 0.63 0.86
N THR A 97 16.53 0.48 1.90
CA THR A 97 16.99 0.56 3.29
C THR A 97 18.06 -0.49 3.59
N ALA A 98 17.87 -1.75 3.15
CA ALA A 98 18.86 -2.81 3.36
C ALA A 98 20.19 -2.50 2.64
N ARG A 99 20.13 -1.99 1.39
CA ARG A 99 21.32 -1.57 0.65
C ARG A 99 22.09 -0.49 1.40
N GLU A 100 21.41 0.53 1.92
CA GLU A 100 22.03 1.61 2.69
C GLU A 100 22.68 1.09 3.98
N GLN A 101 22.04 0.15 4.67
CA GLN A 101 22.63 -0.49 5.85
C GLN A 101 23.91 -1.26 5.51
N TYR A 102 23.90 -2.07 4.44
CA TYR A 102 25.10 -2.78 4.01
C TYR A 102 26.22 -1.83 3.59
N LEU A 103 25.90 -0.77 2.85
CA LEU A 103 26.86 0.27 2.46
C LEU A 103 27.48 0.96 3.68
N LYS A 104 26.67 1.27 4.70
CA LYS A 104 27.14 1.88 5.95
C LYS A 104 28.09 0.97 6.73
N VAL A 105 27.84 -0.34 6.71
CA VAL A 105 28.70 -1.34 7.37
C VAL A 105 29.95 -1.65 6.53
N GLY A 106 29.89 -1.47 5.21
CA GLY A 106 31.00 -1.70 4.29
C GLY A 106 31.24 -3.18 3.93
N LYS A 107 30.30 -4.07 4.28
CA LYS A 107 30.38 -5.52 4.04
C LYS A 107 29.02 -6.20 4.06
N VAL A 108 28.96 -7.39 3.49
CA VAL A 108 27.82 -8.32 3.52
C VAL A 108 28.23 -9.69 4.05
N TRP A 109 27.26 -10.45 4.56
CA TRP A 109 27.47 -11.85 4.95
C TRP A 109 26.71 -12.78 4.01
N ARG A 110 27.39 -13.81 3.51
CA ARG A 110 26.78 -14.87 2.71
C ARG A 110 27.07 -16.22 3.37
N GLY A 111 26.06 -16.74 4.08
CA GLY A 111 26.28 -17.82 5.04
C GLY A 111 27.20 -17.36 6.16
N GLU A 112 28.28 -18.09 6.39
CA GLU A 112 29.29 -17.74 7.41
C GLU A 112 30.41 -16.84 6.87
N LYS A 113 30.40 -16.53 5.56
CA LYS A 113 31.47 -15.77 4.92
C LYS A 113 31.18 -14.27 4.93
N GLU A 114 32.12 -13.51 5.48
CA GLU A 114 32.18 -12.05 5.36
C GLU A 114 32.76 -11.65 3.99
N ILE A 115 32.10 -10.72 3.32
CA ILE A 115 32.51 -10.20 2.00
C ILE A 115 32.51 -8.66 2.08
N PRO A 116 33.68 -8.01 1.94
CA PRO A 116 33.75 -6.55 1.93
C PRO A 116 33.09 -5.96 0.68
N ILE A 117 32.54 -4.75 0.80
CA ILE A 117 32.03 -3.98 -0.33
C ILE A 117 33.18 -3.13 -0.87
N GLU A 118 33.69 -3.49 -2.04
CA GLU A 118 34.85 -2.82 -2.64
C GLU A 118 34.48 -1.50 -3.33
N ASP A 119 33.32 -1.44 -4.00
CA ASP A 119 32.82 -0.23 -4.67
C ASP A 119 31.41 0.13 -4.17
N THR A 120 31.32 1.21 -3.41
CA THR A 120 30.08 1.72 -2.85
C THR A 120 29.14 2.31 -3.91
N ASN A 121 29.67 2.77 -5.04
CA ASN A 121 28.88 3.44 -6.08
C ASN A 121 28.06 2.44 -6.90
N THR A 122 28.64 1.27 -7.18
CA THR A 122 28.02 0.22 -7.99
C THR A 122 27.46 -0.94 -7.18
N PHE A 123 27.54 -0.87 -5.84
CA PHE A 123 26.97 -1.92 -5.00
C PHE A 123 25.45 -2.02 -5.17
N HIS A 124 25.00 -3.24 -5.46
CA HIS A 124 23.59 -3.63 -5.54
C HIS A 124 23.36 -4.94 -4.80
N LEU A 125 22.15 -5.09 -4.25
CA LEU A 125 21.73 -6.32 -3.60
C LEU A 125 21.66 -7.48 -4.59
N THR A 126 22.19 -8.63 -4.19
CA THR A 126 22.11 -9.89 -4.92
C THR A 126 21.18 -10.89 -4.21
N GLY A 127 20.95 -12.06 -4.81
CA GLY A 127 19.96 -13.04 -4.34
C GLY A 127 19.94 -13.29 -2.82
N PHE A 128 21.10 -13.52 -2.21
CA PHE A 128 21.22 -13.75 -0.76
C PHE A 128 20.97 -12.49 0.06
N ASP A 129 21.35 -11.33 -0.45
CA ASP A 129 21.24 -10.06 0.26
C ASP A 129 19.77 -9.63 0.43
N TYR A 130 18.85 -10.23 -0.33
CA TYR A 130 17.40 -10.03 -0.19
C TYR A 130 16.77 -10.71 1.03
N GLN A 131 17.48 -11.58 1.75
CA GLN A 131 16.92 -12.25 2.94
C GLN A 131 16.47 -11.23 3.99
N LEU A 132 17.36 -10.31 4.37
CA LEU A 132 17.08 -9.28 5.37
C LEU A 132 15.87 -8.39 5.02
N PRO A 133 15.78 -7.77 3.83
CA PRO A 133 14.60 -6.97 3.49
C PRO A 133 13.33 -7.84 3.37
N ASN A 134 13.42 -9.11 2.97
CA ASN A 134 12.25 -9.99 2.94
C ASN A 134 11.76 -10.33 4.36
N GLU A 135 12.66 -10.55 5.32
CA GLU A 135 12.31 -10.77 6.72
C GLU A 135 11.57 -9.55 7.29
N TRP A 136 12.07 -8.34 7.06
CA TRP A 136 11.41 -7.12 7.52
C TRP A 136 10.00 -6.95 6.92
N GLN A 137 9.83 -7.25 5.63
CA GLN A 137 8.51 -7.22 4.98
C GLN A 137 7.55 -8.22 5.63
N MET A 138 8.03 -9.44 5.92
CA MET A 138 7.24 -10.48 6.57
C MET A 138 6.89 -10.13 8.01
N GLU A 139 7.78 -9.47 8.75
CA GLU A 139 7.51 -8.95 10.10
C GLU A 139 6.35 -7.94 10.07
N VAL A 140 6.39 -6.97 9.16
CA VAL A 140 5.33 -5.96 9.00
C VAL A 140 4.00 -6.64 8.68
N LEU A 141 3.97 -7.50 7.66
CA LEU A 141 2.75 -8.17 7.21
C LEU A 141 2.13 -9.04 8.30
N ARG A 142 2.94 -9.89 8.94
CA ARG A 142 2.47 -10.77 10.02
C ARG A 142 2.09 -9.97 11.25
N GLY A 143 2.83 -8.91 11.57
CA GLY A 143 2.56 -8.02 12.68
C GLY A 143 1.21 -7.33 12.54
N LEU A 144 0.95 -6.70 11.39
CA LEU A 144 -0.33 -6.08 11.07
C LEU A 144 -1.49 -7.09 11.03
N ALA A 145 -1.28 -8.27 10.43
CA ALA A 145 -2.32 -9.29 10.32
C ALA A 145 -2.71 -9.93 11.67
N LYS A 146 -1.78 -10.01 12.63
CA LYS A 146 -2.05 -10.50 13.99
C LYS A 146 -2.62 -9.40 14.90
N GLY A 147 -2.41 -8.14 14.53
CA GLY A 147 -2.90 -6.98 15.26
C GLY A 147 -4.41 -6.92 15.35
N LYS A 148 -4.91 -6.19 16.35
CA LYS A 148 -6.34 -5.84 16.46
C LYS A 148 -6.69 -4.54 15.75
N VAL A 149 -5.68 -3.78 15.31
CA VAL A 149 -5.87 -2.51 14.61
C VAL A 149 -6.45 -2.75 13.23
N HIS A 150 -7.33 -1.86 12.79
CA HIS A 150 -7.73 -1.86 11.39
C HIS A 150 -6.64 -1.21 10.56
N PHE A 151 -6.26 -1.81 9.44
CA PHE A 151 -5.29 -1.19 8.55
C PHE A 151 -5.80 -1.09 7.12
N ILE A 152 -5.45 0.02 6.49
CA ILE A 152 -5.71 0.32 5.09
C ILE A 152 -4.36 0.61 4.46
N VAL A 153 -4.11 0.02 3.30
CA VAL A 153 -2.91 0.31 2.54
C VAL A 153 -3.29 0.66 1.13
N THR A 154 -2.53 1.56 0.53
CA THR A 154 -2.58 1.80 -0.92
C THR A 154 -1.38 1.14 -1.58
N GLU A 155 -1.54 0.70 -2.83
CA GLU A 155 -0.44 0.11 -3.59
C GLU A 155 -0.54 0.53 -5.05
N LEU A 156 0.60 0.86 -5.65
CA LEU A 156 0.67 1.17 -7.07
C LEU A 156 0.73 -0.14 -7.84
N ILE A 157 -0.27 -0.37 -8.69
CA ILE A 157 -0.30 -1.54 -9.56
C ILE A 157 -0.44 -1.06 -11.01
N PRO A 158 0.45 -1.49 -11.92
CA PRO A 158 0.38 -1.10 -13.33
C PRO A 158 -0.89 -1.67 -13.96
N THR A 159 -1.75 -0.81 -14.52
CA THR A 159 -3.04 -1.18 -15.13
C THR A 159 -2.90 -2.04 -16.38
N LYS A 160 -1.73 -1.98 -17.04
CA LYS A 160 -1.36 -2.86 -18.15
C LYS A 160 -0.09 -3.62 -17.80
N VAL A 161 -0.17 -4.95 -17.86
CA VAL A 161 1.02 -5.80 -17.87
C VAL A 161 1.30 -6.14 -19.33
N ILE A 162 2.45 -5.71 -19.84
CA ILE A 162 2.94 -6.10 -21.15
C ILE A 162 3.96 -7.22 -20.92
N GLU A 163 3.70 -8.39 -21.48
CA GLU A 163 4.62 -9.53 -21.43
C GLU A 163 4.92 -10.00 -22.85
N GLU A 164 6.21 -10.16 -23.14
CA GLU A 164 6.66 -10.73 -24.41
C GLU A 164 6.88 -12.23 -24.22
N ILE A 165 6.04 -13.04 -24.87
CA ILE A 165 6.15 -14.50 -24.84
C ILE A 165 6.51 -14.97 -26.24
N ARG A 166 7.72 -15.53 -26.40
CA ARG A 166 8.24 -16.07 -27.68
C ARG A 166 8.16 -15.04 -28.83
N GLY A 167 8.58 -13.80 -28.58
CA GLY A 167 8.60 -12.75 -29.62
C GLY A 167 7.24 -12.10 -29.92
N LYS A 168 6.20 -12.39 -29.13
CA LYS A 168 4.87 -11.77 -29.26
C LYS A 168 4.52 -10.98 -28.01
N GLU A 169 4.27 -9.69 -28.20
CA GLU A 169 3.80 -8.79 -27.16
C GLU A 169 2.32 -9.11 -26.82
N ARG A 170 2.04 -9.34 -25.53
CA ARG A 170 0.68 -9.47 -25.00
C ARG A 170 0.45 -8.40 -23.95
N SER A 171 -0.55 -7.54 -24.20
CA SER A 171 -1.03 -6.56 -23.24
C SER A 171 -2.22 -7.13 -22.48
N TYR A 172 -2.13 -7.18 -21.16
CA TYR A 172 -3.21 -7.62 -20.30
C TYR A 172 -3.81 -6.45 -19.52
N ASN A 173 -5.14 -6.37 -19.48
CA ASN A 173 -5.84 -5.42 -18.61
C ASN A 173 -6.06 -6.08 -17.25
N ILE A 174 -5.56 -5.44 -16.19
CA ILE A 174 -5.53 -6.05 -14.86
C ILE A 174 -6.94 -6.28 -14.31
N ASP A 175 -7.91 -5.44 -14.63
CA ASP A 175 -9.31 -5.61 -14.23
C ASP A 175 -9.87 -6.97 -14.68
N LYS A 176 -9.69 -7.35 -15.95
CA LYS A 176 -10.13 -8.63 -16.53
C LYS A 176 -9.31 -9.79 -16.02
N ILE A 177 -8.00 -9.62 -15.86
CA ILE A 177 -7.17 -10.69 -15.31
C ILE A 177 -7.58 -11.02 -13.87
N LEU A 178 -7.71 -10.00 -13.03
CA LEU A 178 -7.98 -10.17 -11.60
C LEU A 178 -9.39 -10.72 -11.32
N THR A 179 -10.31 -10.60 -12.28
CA THR A 179 -11.71 -11.03 -12.13
C THR A 179 -12.06 -12.29 -12.93
N GLU A 180 -11.41 -12.55 -14.06
CA GLU A 180 -11.80 -13.62 -15.01
C GLU A 180 -10.75 -14.72 -15.17
N THR A 181 -9.53 -14.58 -14.62
CA THR A 181 -8.44 -15.54 -14.86
C THR A 181 -8.19 -16.46 -13.66
N ASP A 182 -8.14 -17.77 -13.93
CA ASP A 182 -7.69 -18.79 -12.99
C ASP A 182 -6.27 -18.46 -12.48
N GLU A 183 -6.08 -18.41 -11.15
CA GLU A 183 -4.82 -18.07 -10.48
C GLU A 183 -3.63 -18.88 -11.02
N THR A 184 -3.86 -20.12 -11.44
CA THR A 184 -2.82 -21.01 -11.98
C THR A 184 -2.20 -20.48 -13.27
N ARG A 185 -2.95 -19.69 -14.05
CA ARG A 185 -2.57 -19.13 -15.36
C ARG A 185 -1.99 -17.73 -15.28
N LEU A 186 -1.89 -17.15 -14.09
CA LEU A 186 -1.35 -15.81 -13.91
C LEU A 186 0.16 -15.75 -14.15
N PRO A 187 0.67 -14.71 -14.82
CA PRO A 187 2.09 -14.38 -14.86
C PRO A 187 2.69 -14.31 -13.44
N LYS A 188 3.99 -14.64 -13.28
CA LYS A 188 4.66 -14.72 -11.97
C LYS A 188 4.50 -13.43 -11.13
N ARG A 189 4.65 -12.26 -11.75
CA ARG A 189 4.48 -10.96 -11.06
C ARG A 189 3.06 -10.76 -10.52
N LEU A 190 2.05 -11.33 -11.17
CA LEU A 190 0.68 -11.26 -10.70
C LEU A 190 0.43 -12.29 -9.58
N LYS A 191 1.06 -13.47 -9.62
CA LYS A 191 0.99 -14.43 -8.50
C LYS A 191 1.51 -13.85 -7.19
N GLU A 192 2.67 -13.19 -7.22
CA GLU A 192 3.23 -12.49 -6.05
C GLU A 192 2.27 -11.44 -5.48
N LEU A 193 1.50 -10.78 -6.36
CA LEU A 193 0.48 -9.80 -6.00
C LEU A 193 -0.76 -10.44 -5.36
N PHE A 194 -1.18 -11.62 -5.83
CA PHE A 194 -2.28 -12.38 -5.24
C PHE A 194 -1.92 -12.96 -3.87
N ASP A 195 -0.71 -13.49 -3.70
CA ASP A 195 -0.21 -13.93 -2.39
C ASP A 195 -0.26 -12.78 -1.38
N PHE A 196 0.13 -11.59 -1.85
CA PHE A 196 0.04 -10.36 -1.09
C PHE A 196 -1.42 -9.98 -0.74
N PHE A 197 -2.35 -10.10 -1.70
CA PHE A 197 -3.79 -9.92 -1.44
C PHE A 197 -4.33 -10.85 -0.36
N GLY A 198 -3.73 -12.04 -0.19
CA GLY A 198 -4.02 -13.03 0.84
C GLY A 198 -4.20 -12.42 2.24
N TYR A 199 -3.34 -11.46 2.60
CA TYR A 199 -3.31 -10.79 3.90
C TYR A 199 -4.47 -9.80 4.14
N PHE A 200 -5.19 -9.41 3.08
CA PHE A 200 -6.26 -8.42 3.19
C PHE A 200 -7.64 -9.06 3.08
N ASP A 201 -8.57 -8.58 3.92
CA ASP A 201 -9.98 -8.96 3.84
C ASP A 201 -10.66 -8.36 2.61
N ARG A 202 -10.21 -7.18 2.17
CA ARG A 202 -10.82 -6.41 1.08
C ARG A 202 -9.74 -5.85 0.17
N VAL A 203 -9.87 -6.09 -1.13
CA VAL A 203 -9.02 -5.52 -2.18
C VAL A 203 -9.92 -4.84 -3.19
N ILE A 204 -9.70 -3.54 -3.42
CA ILE A 204 -10.47 -2.72 -4.35
C ILE A 204 -9.50 -2.05 -5.32
N LEU A 205 -9.71 -2.28 -6.62
CA LEU A 205 -9.04 -1.58 -7.70
C LEU A 205 -9.69 -0.21 -7.89
N CYS A 206 -8.98 0.84 -7.52
CA CYS A 206 -9.37 2.22 -7.75
C CYS A 206 -9.08 2.60 -9.21
N GLU A 207 -10.08 3.16 -9.85
CA GLU A 207 -10.07 3.63 -11.23
C GLU A 207 -10.58 5.06 -11.32
N ARG A 208 -10.33 5.69 -12.46
CA ARG A 208 -10.87 7.01 -12.77
C ARG A 208 -11.59 7.03 -14.09
N GLU A 209 -12.59 7.89 -14.16
CA GLU A 209 -13.26 8.26 -15.38
C GLU A 209 -13.13 9.77 -15.56
N ILE A 210 -12.81 10.21 -16.78
CA ILE A 210 -12.77 11.65 -17.13
C ILE A 210 -13.92 11.90 -18.09
N ARG A 211 -14.96 12.61 -17.62
CA ARG A 211 -16.08 13.06 -18.46
C ARG A 211 -16.18 14.57 -18.41
N ASN A 212 -16.20 15.23 -19.57
CA ASN A 212 -16.32 16.68 -19.69
C ASN A 212 -15.29 17.45 -18.82
N GLY A 213 -14.04 16.97 -18.78
CA GLY A 213 -12.97 17.55 -17.97
C GLY A 213 -13.06 17.27 -16.46
N ARG A 214 -14.13 16.65 -15.98
CA ARG A 214 -14.30 16.28 -14.57
C ARG A 214 -13.82 14.86 -14.32
N ARG A 215 -12.98 14.70 -13.29
CA ARG A 215 -12.49 13.40 -12.82
C ARG A 215 -13.50 12.80 -11.84
N LYS A 216 -13.96 11.57 -12.10
CA LYS A 216 -14.77 10.78 -11.17
C LYS A 216 -13.98 9.52 -10.80
N TYR A 217 -13.66 9.34 -9.52
CA TYR A 217 -13.04 8.11 -9.04
C TYR A 217 -14.10 7.06 -8.73
N TYR A 218 -13.80 5.80 -9.00
CA TYR A 218 -14.61 4.65 -8.62
C TYR A 218 -13.71 3.48 -8.25
N GLY A 219 -14.30 2.40 -7.72
CA GLY A 219 -13.60 1.17 -7.41
C GLY A 219 -14.23 -0.03 -8.09
N VAL A 220 -13.45 -1.07 -8.32
CA VAL A 220 -13.89 -2.41 -8.68
C VAL A 220 -13.44 -3.36 -7.58
N ILE A 221 -14.36 -4.12 -7.00
CA ILE A 221 -14.01 -5.09 -5.96
C ILE A 221 -13.25 -6.24 -6.60
N ILE A 222 -12.04 -6.51 -6.11
CA ILE A 222 -11.22 -7.64 -6.54
C ILE A 222 -11.36 -8.80 -5.57
N LYS A 223 -11.41 -8.49 -4.27
CA LYS A 223 -11.54 -9.47 -3.19
C LYS A 223 -12.42 -8.93 -2.10
N TRP A 224 -13.35 -9.77 -1.64
CA TRP A 224 -14.09 -9.54 -0.41
C TRP A 224 -14.19 -10.84 0.39
N ARG A 225 -13.45 -10.94 1.50
CA ARG A 225 -13.46 -12.16 2.32
C ARG A 225 -14.88 -12.43 2.84
N GLY A 226 -15.37 -13.64 2.59
CA GLY A 226 -16.69 -14.10 3.03
C GLY A 226 -17.88 -13.59 2.22
N LYS A 227 -17.66 -12.89 1.09
CA LYS A 227 -18.74 -12.54 0.15
C LYS A 227 -18.26 -12.64 -1.29
N ASP A 228 -19.11 -13.13 -2.18
CA ASP A 228 -18.84 -13.09 -3.61
C ASP A 228 -19.32 -11.77 -4.20
N LEU A 229 -18.40 -10.79 -4.26
CA LEU A 229 -18.66 -9.43 -4.75
C LEU A 229 -17.64 -8.99 -5.80
N SER A 230 -16.82 -9.92 -6.30
CA SER A 230 -15.76 -9.62 -7.26
C SER A 230 -16.34 -9.06 -8.56
N GLY A 231 -15.68 -8.06 -9.15
CA GLY A 231 -16.13 -7.37 -10.36
C GLY A 231 -17.18 -6.27 -10.13
N ILE A 232 -17.76 -6.15 -8.93
CA ILE A 232 -18.77 -5.11 -8.65
C ILE A 232 -18.11 -3.72 -8.61
N ARG A 233 -18.70 -2.78 -9.35
CA ARG A 233 -18.33 -1.36 -9.35
C ARG A 233 -18.87 -0.65 -8.10
N VAL A 234 -18.01 0.16 -7.49
CA VAL A 234 -18.30 1.00 -6.31
C VAL A 234 -18.03 2.46 -6.67
N ASP A 235 -19.08 3.26 -6.78
CA ASP A 235 -18.97 4.65 -7.23
C ASP A 235 -18.30 5.60 -6.23
N ASN A 236 -18.37 5.30 -4.93
CA ASN A 236 -17.68 6.05 -3.88
C ASN A 236 -17.02 5.07 -2.89
N VAL A 237 -15.73 4.85 -3.07
CA VAL A 237 -14.99 3.80 -2.38
C VAL A 237 -14.87 4.07 -0.88
N TYR A 238 -14.48 5.28 -0.47
CA TYR A 238 -14.33 5.60 0.95
C TYR A 238 -15.66 5.48 1.71
N GLU A 239 -16.76 6.01 1.17
CA GLU A 239 -18.07 5.90 1.82
C GLU A 239 -18.51 4.44 1.93
N PHE A 240 -18.32 3.68 0.85
CA PHE A 240 -18.69 2.27 0.82
C PHE A 240 -17.92 1.47 1.89
N LEU A 241 -16.62 1.70 2.03
CA LEU A 241 -15.81 1.04 3.05
C LEU A 241 -16.23 1.44 4.47
N LEU A 242 -16.48 2.72 4.69
CA LEU A 242 -16.90 3.28 5.98
C LEU A 242 -18.29 2.80 6.42
N LYS A 243 -19.25 2.67 5.49
CA LYS A 243 -20.58 2.09 5.77
C LYS A 243 -20.50 0.60 6.15
N ASN A 244 -19.51 -0.10 5.61
CA ASN A 244 -19.34 -1.54 5.78
C ASN A 244 -18.28 -1.91 6.84
N THR A 245 -17.89 -1.01 7.73
CA THR A 245 -16.95 -1.29 8.83
C THR A 245 -17.60 -1.12 10.19
N LYS A 246 -17.11 -1.87 11.18
CA LYS A 246 -17.47 -1.69 12.60
C LYS A 246 -16.77 -0.47 13.22
N LEU A 247 -15.73 0.07 12.57
CA LEU A 247 -14.96 1.23 13.07
C LEU A 247 -15.80 2.48 13.35
N LEU A 248 -16.88 2.67 12.60
CA LEU A 248 -17.77 3.83 12.72
C LEU A 248 -19.02 3.58 13.56
N ARG A 249 -19.23 2.34 14.04
CA ARG A 249 -20.30 2.01 14.98
C ARG A 249 -19.82 2.25 16.40
#